data_AF-A0A1M5CCN3-F1
#
_entry.id   AF-A0A1M5CCN3-F1
#
_cell.length_a   1.000
_cell.length_b   1.000
_cell.length_c   1.000
_cell.angle_alpha   90.00
_cell.angle_beta   90.00
_cell.angle_gamma   90.00
#
_symmetry.space_group_name_H-M   'P 1'
#
loop_
_entity.id
_entity.type
_entity.pdbx_description
1 polymer ?
#
loop_
_entity_poly.entity_id
_entity_poly.type
_entity_poly.pdbx_seq_one_letter_code
_entity_poly.pdbx_strand_id
1 'polypeptide(L)'
;MNTSAKEMMNDAKDSTREMANDASESATGLAHRANEAMHRVGHDVSAEARRLRDRLAEGTEGLSEAARERVIAARHRALDARRQASKAMSDGRDAASDLYERQPLVVGALAFAVGAAVAALLPKTRTEDAYLGARRDALMDEADRIFHEEKSRATRAFEAARSEFETAAHDATEAAGAALKDAAAQAESKAREAADTAAEKARKAANT
;
A
#
# COMPACT_ATOMS: atom_id res chain seq x y z
N MET A 1 53.94 -26.66 -25.52
CA MET A 1 52.60 -26.06 -25.67
C MET A 1 52.05 -25.45 -24.37
N ASN A 2 52.87 -25.04 -23.39
CA ASN A 2 52.39 -24.64 -22.05
C ASN A 2 52.64 -23.17 -21.67
N THR A 3 53.05 -22.33 -22.64
CA THR A 3 53.49 -20.94 -22.42
C THR A 3 52.42 -19.92 -22.80
N SER A 4 51.76 -20.06 -23.96
CA SER A 4 50.69 -19.13 -24.40
C SER A 4 49.46 -19.10 -23.49
N ALA A 5 49.12 -20.21 -22.82
CA ALA A 5 47.99 -20.24 -21.90
C ALA A 5 48.26 -19.47 -20.59
N LYS A 6 49.53 -19.33 -20.18
CA LYS A 6 49.90 -18.55 -18.98
C LYS A 6 49.99 -17.05 -19.27
N GLU A 7 50.43 -16.67 -20.48
CA GLU A 7 50.47 -15.28 -20.91
C GLU A 7 49.05 -14.70 -21.07
N MET A 8 48.15 -15.41 -21.75
CA MET A 8 46.74 -14.97 -21.87
C MET A 8 46.02 -14.84 -20.51
N MET A 9 46.40 -15.65 -19.52
CA MET A 9 45.82 -15.60 -18.18
C MET A 9 46.39 -14.48 -17.31
N ASN A 10 47.60 -13.97 -17.62
CA ASN A 10 48.20 -12.84 -16.93
C ASN A 10 47.70 -11.50 -17.52
N ASP A 11 47.59 -11.39 -18.84
CA ASP A 11 47.03 -10.21 -19.50
C ASP A 11 45.55 -9.99 -19.12
N ALA A 12 44.78 -11.08 -18.99
CA ALA A 12 43.41 -11.02 -18.50
C ALA A 12 43.31 -10.55 -17.04
N LYS A 13 44.32 -10.83 -16.20
CA LYS A 13 44.35 -10.40 -14.79
C LYS A 13 44.75 -8.94 -14.62
N ASP A 14 45.59 -8.42 -15.49
CA ASP A 14 46.00 -7.02 -15.43
C ASP A 14 44.93 -6.10 -16.06
N SER A 15 44.30 -6.53 -17.16
CA SER A 15 43.17 -5.80 -17.75
C SER A 15 41.95 -5.76 -16.82
N THR A 16 41.69 -6.82 -16.04
CA THR A 16 40.62 -6.80 -15.01
C THR A 16 40.95 -5.97 -13.78
N ARG A 17 42.24 -5.76 -13.45
CA ARG A 17 42.66 -4.87 -12.36
C ARG A 17 42.55 -3.40 -12.73
N GLU A 18 42.90 -3.03 -13.95
CA GLU A 18 42.72 -1.65 -14.43
C GLU A 18 41.24 -1.27 -14.51
N MET A 19 40.40 -2.16 -15.05
CA MET A 19 38.94 -1.96 -15.09
C MET A 19 38.32 -1.86 -13.68
N ALA A 20 38.86 -2.58 -12.70
CA ALA A 20 38.42 -2.50 -11.31
C ALA A 20 38.83 -1.18 -10.63
N ASN A 21 40.00 -0.63 -10.97
CA ASN A 21 40.47 0.64 -10.43
C ASN A 21 39.72 1.84 -11.01
N ASP A 22 39.41 1.84 -12.31
CA ASP A 22 38.61 2.90 -12.96
C ASP A 22 37.14 2.89 -12.50
N ALA A 23 36.59 1.69 -12.26
CA ALA A 23 35.27 1.53 -11.66
C ALA A 23 35.24 2.02 -10.20
N SER A 24 36.33 1.81 -9.46
CA SER A 24 36.50 2.28 -8.08
C SER A 24 36.58 3.81 -8.00
N GLU A 25 37.31 4.47 -8.89
CA GLU A 25 37.36 5.95 -8.94
C GLU A 25 36.02 6.58 -9.34
N SER A 26 35.33 5.99 -10.34
CA SER A 26 34.00 6.45 -10.76
C SER A 26 32.94 6.26 -9.67
N ALA A 27 33.00 5.16 -8.92
CA ALA A 27 32.12 4.90 -7.78
C ALA A 27 32.41 5.85 -6.61
N THR A 28 33.68 6.15 -6.33
CA THR A 28 34.10 7.06 -5.26
C THR A 28 33.65 8.50 -5.56
N GLY A 29 33.75 8.93 -6.83
CA GLY A 29 33.25 10.24 -7.27
C GLY A 29 31.71 10.39 -7.17
N LEU A 30 30.96 9.33 -7.41
CA LEU A 30 29.50 9.31 -7.27
C LEU A 30 29.08 9.30 -5.79
N ALA A 31 29.80 8.54 -4.96
CA ALA A 31 29.59 8.48 -3.52
C ALA A 31 29.85 9.83 -2.84
N HIS A 32 30.90 10.57 -3.24
CA HIS A 32 31.15 11.91 -2.70
C HIS A 32 30.10 12.95 -3.10
N ARG A 33 29.58 12.90 -4.34
CA ARG A 33 28.47 13.78 -4.77
C ARG A 33 27.16 13.46 -4.08
N ALA A 34 26.88 12.17 -3.85
CA ALA A 34 25.73 11.74 -3.06
C ALA A 34 25.86 12.20 -1.60
N ASN A 35 27.07 12.14 -1.02
CA ASN A 35 27.34 12.58 0.35
C ASN A 35 27.21 14.11 0.53
N GLU A 36 27.63 14.92 -0.45
CA GLU A 36 27.43 16.37 -0.41
C GLU A 36 25.96 16.79 -0.62
N ALA A 37 25.24 16.12 -1.53
CA ALA A 37 23.80 16.35 -1.71
C ALA A 37 23.01 15.97 -0.45
N MET A 38 23.40 14.87 0.22
CA MET A 38 22.86 14.44 1.51
C MET A 38 23.10 15.47 2.62
N HIS A 39 24.27 16.12 2.68
CA HIS A 39 24.55 17.13 3.70
C HIS A 39 23.76 18.44 3.50
N ARG A 40 23.43 18.84 2.26
CA ARG A 40 22.61 20.05 2.00
C ARG A 40 21.11 19.79 2.17
N VAL A 41 20.63 18.62 1.78
CA VAL A 41 19.21 18.22 1.96
C VAL A 41 18.89 17.84 3.41
N GLY A 42 19.87 17.32 4.16
CA GLY A 42 19.69 16.86 5.53
C GLY A 42 19.27 17.96 6.53
N HIS A 43 19.73 19.20 6.33
CA HIS A 43 19.37 20.32 7.23
C HIS A 43 17.90 20.73 7.08
N ASP A 44 17.37 20.83 5.86
CA ASP A 44 15.98 21.23 5.63
C ASP A 44 14.99 20.10 5.94
N VAL A 45 15.34 18.85 5.59
CA VAL A 45 14.52 17.68 5.89
C VAL A 45 14.42 17.44 7.40
N SER A 46 15.52 17.64 8.15
CA SER A 46 15.50 17.47 9.61
C SER A 46 14.63 18.52 10.31
N ALA A 47 14.64 19.77 9.84
CA ALA A 47 13.77 20.82 10.36
C ALA A 47 12.29 20.54 10.05
N GLU A 48 12.00 20.10 8.84
CA GLU A 48 10.63 19.76 8.42
C GLU A 48 10.09 18.51 9.14
N ALA A 49 10.92 17.48 9.30
CA ALA A 49 10.58 16.28 10.04
C ALA A 49 10.32 16.57 11.53
N ARG A 50 11.10 17.48 12.14
CA ARG A 50 10.86 17.96 13.51
C ARG A 50 9.53 18.70 13.61
N ARG A 51 9.27 19.67 12.72
CA ARG A 51 7.98 20.38 12.67
C ARG A 51 6.77 19.47 12.45
N LEU A 52 6.93 18.43 11.63
CA LEU A 52 5.89 17.43 11.44
C LEU A 52 5.69 16.59 12.70
N ARG A 53 6.77 16.11 13.32
CA ARG A 53 6.73 15.35 14.57
C ARG A 53 6.09 16.17 15.70
N ASP A 54 6.42 17.45 15.81
CA ASP A 54 5.87 18.35 16.84
C ASP A 54 4.35 18.52 16.66
N ARG A 55 3.89 18.74 15.43
CA ARG A 55 2.44 18.75 15.11
C ARG A 55 1.77 17.41 15.38
N LEU A 56 2.46 16.29 15.09
CA LEU A 56 1.94 14.96 15.40
C LEU A 56 1.93 14.67 16.91
N ALA A 57 2.77 15.33 17.69
CA ALA A 57 2.87 15.22 19.14
C ALA A 57 1.93 16.18 19.88
N GLU A 58 1.38 17.19 19.20
CA GLU A 58 0.47 18.16 19.81
C GLU A 58 -0.75 17.47 20.47
N GLY A 59 -1.03 17.86 21.71
CA GLY A 59 -2.10 17.28 22.53
C GLY A 59 -1.71 15.97 23.23
N THR A 60 -0.43 15.56 23.19
CA THR A 60 0.08 14.36 23.88
C THR A 60 1.01 14.70 25.05
N GLU A 61 1.06 15.95 25.48
CA GLU A 61 2.00 16.47 26.48
C GLU A 61 1.80 15.81 27.87
N GLY A 62 0.60 15.31 28.16
CA GLY A 62 0.27 14.58 29.38
C GLY A 62 0.47 13.06 29.31
N LEU A 63 0.91 12.52 28.16
CA LEU A 63 1.14 11.08 27.99
C LEU A 63 2.59 10.72 28.33
N SER A 64 2.83 9.45 28.69
CA SER A 64 4.19 8.93 28.78
C SER A 64 4.86 8.95 27.40
N GLU A 65 6.19 9.09 27.36
CA GLU A 65 6.94 9.13 26.09
C GLU A 65 6.64 7.92 25.19
N ALA A 66 6.46 6.73 25.78
CA ALA A 66 6.10 5.53 25.04
C ALA A 66 4.68 5.61 24.42
N ALA A 67 3.72 6.24 25.11
CA ALA A 67 2.37 6.44 24.58
C ALA A 67 2.34 7.54 23.52
N ARG A 68 3.07 8.63 23.74
CA ARG A 68 3.28 9.71 22.78
C ARG A 68 3.87 9.20 21.46
N GLU A 69 4.93 8.39 21.49
CA GLU A 69 5.53 7.83 20.28
C GLU A 69 4.57 6.90 19.52
N ARG A 70 3.74 6.12 20.22
CA ARG A 70 2.69 5.30 19.56
C ARG A 70 1.65 6.16 18.85
N VAL A 71 1.23 7.26 19.47
CA VAL A 71 0.27 8.20 18.86
C VAL A 71 0.89 8.87 17.64
N ILE A 72 2.13 9.34 17.74
CA ILE A 72 2.87 9.93 16.61
C ILE A 72 2.98 8.93 15.46
N ALA A 73 3.37 7.68 15.74
CA ALA A 73 3.47 6.64 14.72
C ALA A 73 2.11 6.29 14.08
N ALA A 74 1.03 6.23 14.86
CA ALA A 74 -0.31 5.99 14.34
C ALA A 74 -0.78 7.15 13.45
N ARG A 75 -0.60 8.40 13.89
CA ARG A 75 -0.95 9.59 13.11
C ARG A 75 -0.11 9.70 11.83
N HIS A 76 1.18 9.35 11.88
CA HIS A 76 2.03 9.29 10.70
C HIS A 76 1.50 8.29 9.66
N ARG A 77 1.16 7.06 10.08
CA ARG A 77 0.54 6.05 9.20
C ARG A 77 -0.78 6.54 8.61
N ALA A 78 -1.60 7.22 9.40
CA ALA A 78 -2.85 7.79 8.92
C ALA A 78 -2.62 8.89 7.86
N LEU A 79 -1.60 9.74 8.03
CA LEU A 79 -1.21 10.74 7.02
C LEU A 79 -0.71 10.08 5.74
N ASP A 80 0.10 9.03 5.85
CA ASP A 80 0.60 8.28 4.68
C ASP A 80 -0.54 7.58 3.94
N ALA A 81 -1.47 6.95 4.67
CA ALA A 81 -2.66 6.35 4.10
C ALA A 81 -3.52 7.40 3.39
N ARG A 82 -3.72 8.57 4.02
CA ARG A 82 -4.47 9.68 3.41
C ARG A 82 -3.81 10.20 2.15
N ARG A 83 -2.48 10.35 2.13
CA ARG A 83 -1.74 10.80 0.94
C ARG A 83 -1.89 9.82 -0.22
N GLN A 84 -1.73 8.53 0.04
CA GLN A 84 -1.93 7.47 -0.96
C GLN A 84 -3.37 7.46 -1.48
N ALA A 85 -4.35 7.51 -0.57
CA ALA A 85 -5.75 7.61 -0.94
C ALA A 85 -6.06 8.87 -1.76
N SER A 86 -5.48 10.02 -1.41
CA SER A 86 -5.68 11.28 -2.14
C SER A 86 -5.09 11.20 -3.55
N LYS A 87 -3.92 10.57 -3.71
CA LYS A 87 -3.30 10.33 -5.01
C LYS A 87 -4.17 9.41 -5.87
N ALA A 88 -4.53 8.24 -5.34
CA ALA A 88 -5.41 7.29 -6.03
C ALA A 88 -6.77 7.90 -6.38
N MET A 89 -7.33 8.76 -5.51
CA MET A 89 -8.56 9.48 -5.78
C MET A 89 -8.39 10.52 -6.90
N SER A 90 -7.25 11.21 -6.94
CA SER A 90 -6.96 12.19 -7.99
C SER A 90 -6.81 11.50 -9.35
N ASP A 91 -6.05 10.40 -9.38
CA ASP A 91 -5.83 9.59 -10.59
C ASP A 91 -7.12 8.89 -11.06
N GLY A 92 -7.99 8.48 -10.12
CA GLY A 92 -9.26 7.82 -10.43
C GLY A 92 -10.41 8.74 -10.83
N ARG A 93 -10.33 10.06 -10.56
CA ARG A 93 -11.41 11.02 -10.88
C ARG A 93 -11.69 11.11 -12.37
N ASP A 94 -10.64 11.19 -13.18
CA ASP A 94 -10.78 11.35 -14.63
C ASP A 94 -11.40 10.09 -15.27
N ALA A 95 -10.95 8.91 -14.84
CA ALA A 95 -11.52 7.63 -15.27
C ALA A 95 -12.97 7.42 -14.77
N ALA A 96 -13.27 7.86 -13.54
CA ALA A 96 -14.63 7.76 -12.99
C ALA A 96 -15.60 8.72 -13.68
N SER A 97 -15.14 9.90 -14.12
CA SER A 97 -15.97 10.86 -14.85
C SER A 97 -16.39 10.30 -16.21
N ASP A 98 -15.45 9.75 -16.99
CA ASP A 98 -15.75 9.11 -18.28
C ASP A 98 -16.73 7.93 -18.12
N LEU A 99 -16.49 7.07 -17.13
CA LEU A 99 -17.36 5.92 -16.87
C LEU A 99 -18.75 6.34 -16.37
N TYR A 100 -18.86 7.43 -15.61
CA TYR A 100 -20.16 7.93 -15.13
C TYR A 100 -21.01 8.48 -16.26
N GLU A 101 -20.41 9.22 -17.20
CA GLU A 101 -21.11 9.74 -18.38
C GLU A 101 -21.61 8.61 -19.29
N ARG A 102 -20.83 7.54 -19.42
CA ARG A 102 -21.16 6.39 -20.28
C ARG A 102 -22.09 5.39 -19.61
N GLN A 103 -21.91 5.12 -18.32
CA GLN A 103 -22.55 4.03 -17.58
C GLN A 103 -22.85 4.40 -16.11
N PRO A 104 -23.81 5.31 -15.85
CA PRO A 104 -24.10 5.79 -14.49
C PRO A 104 -24.56 4.66 -13.54
N LEU A 105 -25.25 3.64 -14.07
CA LEU A 105 -25.69 2.48 -13.28
C LEU A 105 -24.51 1.62 -12.81
N VAL A 106 -23.48 1.45 -13.64
CA VAL A 106 -22.29 0.66 -13.28
C VAL A 106 -21.47 1.39 -12.22
N VAL A 107 -21.30 2.70 -12.36
CA VAL A 107 -20.65 3.53 -11.33
C VAL A 107 -21.43 3.47 -10.01
N GLY A 108 -22.76 3.54 -10.06
CA GLY A 108 -23.62 3.38 -8.87
C GLY A 108 -23.43 2.03 -8.17
N ALA A 109 -23.37 0.94 -8.93
CA ALA A 109 -23.14 -0.40 -8.40
C ALA A 109 -21.74 -0.56 -7.77
N LEU A 110 -20.70 -0.03 -8.42
CA LEU A 110 -19.33 -0.03 -7.89
C LEU A 110 -19.23 0.80 -6.61
N ALA A 111 -19.81 2.00 -6.59
CA ALA A 111 -19.83 2.86 -5.40
C ALA A 111 -20.53 2.18 -4.23
N PHE A 112 -21.67 1.51 -4.48
CA PHE A 112 -22.38 0.72 -3.48
C PHE A 112 -21.51 -0.43 -2.95
N ALA A 113 -20.86 -1.20 -3.83
CA ALA A 113 -20.00 -2.31 -3.44
C ALA A 113 -18.82 -1.84 -2.57
N VAL A 114 -18.17 -0.74 -2.94
CA VAL A 114 -17.08 -0.14 -2.14
C VAL A 114 -17.62 0.32 -0.77
N GLY A 115 -18.76 1.01 -0.74
CA GLY A 115 -19.40 1.44 0.51
C GLY A 115 -19.73 0.26 1.43
N ALA A 116 -20.28 -0.82 0.89
CA ALA A 116 -20.60 -2.04 1.63
C ALA A 116 -19.33 -2.73 2.17
N ALA A 117 -18.26 -2.81 1.37
CA ALA A 117 -16.99 -3.39 1.82
C ALA A 117 -16.37 -2.58 2.97
N VAL A 118 -16.40 -1.25 2.89
CA VAL A 118 -15.96 -0.37 3.99
C VAL A 118 -16.84 -0.56 5.22
N ALA A 119 -18.16 -0.65 5.03
CA ALA A 119 -19.10 -0.87 6.12
C ALA A 119 -18.86 -2.22 6.83
N ALA A 120 -18.52 -3.27 6.09
CA ALA A 120 -18.25 -4.60 6.63
C ALA A 120 -16.95 -4.67 7.46
N LEU A 121 -16.02 -3.74 7.25
CA LEU A 121 -14.77 -3.64 8.03
C LEU A 121 -14.95 -2.86 9.34
N LEU A 122 -16.06 -2.14 9.52
CA LEU A 122 -16.33 -1.42 10.77
C LEU A 122 -16.62 -2.43 11.90
N PRO A 123 -16.01 -2.26 13.08
CA PRO A 123 -16.25 -3.16 14.21
C PRO A 123 -17.66 -2.96 14.77
N LYS A 124 -18.38 -4.07 14.93
CA LYS A 124 -19.69 -4.10 15.59
C LYS A 124 -19.61 -3.58 17.02
N THR A 125 -20.58 -2.75 17.42
CA THR A 125 -20.63 -2.22 18.79
C THR A 125 -21.57 -3.05 19.68
N ARG A 126 -21.26 -3.15 20.98
CA ARG A 126 -22.09 -3.95 21.92
C ARG A 126 -23.51 -3.39 22.06
N THR A 127 -23.66 -2.07 21.98
CA THR A 127 -24.95 -1.38 22.06
C THR A 127 -25.80 -1.71 20.84
N GLU A 128 -25.21 -1.69 19.65
CA GLU A 128 -25.88 -2.06 18.40
C GLU A 128 -26.32 -3.52 18.42
N ASP A 129 -25.46 -4.45 18.82
CA ASP A 129 -25.82 -5.87 18.93
C ASP A 129 -26.98 -6.08 19.93
N ALA A 130 -27.04 -5.32 21.03
CA ALA A 130 -28.09 -5.44 22.04
C ALA A 130 -29.47 -4.96 21.57
N TYR A 131 -29.54 -3.87 20.81
CA TYR A 131 -30.82 -3.29 20.35
C TYR A 131 -31.23 -3.76 18.95
N LEU A 132 -30.26 -4.08 18.09
CA LEU A 132 -30.47 -4.36 16.67
C LEU A 132 -30.06 -5.77 16.27
N GLY A 133 -29.41 -6.57 17.13
CA GLY A 133 -28.92 -7.90 16.78
C GLY A 133 -30.01 -8.82 16.21
N ALA A 134 -31.14 -8.97 16.92
CA ALA A 134 -32.24 -9.80 16.45
C ALA A 134 -32.86 -9.29 15.12
N ARG A 135 -32.89 -7.97 14.92
CA ARG A 135 -33.39 -7.37 13.68
C ARG A 135 -32.40 -7.57 12.54
N ARG A 136 -31.10 -7.44 12.81
CA ARG A 136 -30.01 -7.74 11.86
C ARG A 136 -30.11 -9.18 11.41
N ASP A 137 -30.21 -10.12 12.35
CA ASP A 137 -30.24 -11.55 12.04
C ASP A 137 -31.46 -11.89 11.16
N ALA A 138 -32.63 -11.38 11.51
CA ALA A 138 -33.83 -11.53 10.67
C ALA A 138 -33.68 -10.91 9.27
N LEU A 139 -33.00 -9.76 9.16
CA LEU A 139 -32.72 -9.13 7.86
C LEU A 139 -31.68 -9.92 7.05
N MET A 140 -30.71 -10.56 7.71
CA MET A 140 -29.70 -11.40 7.05
C MET A 140 -30.31 -12.70 6.56
N ASP A 141 -31.15 -13.36 7.37
CA ASP A 141 -31.88 -14.56 6.95
C ASP A 141 -32.79 -14.27 5.74
N GLU A 142 -33.46 -13.12 5.77
CA GLU A 142 -34.30 -12.66 4.66
C GLU A 142 -33.47 -12.34 3.40
N ALA A 143 -32.32 -11.68 3.58
CA ALA A 143 -31.40 -11.40 2.48
C ALA A 143 -30.85 -12.69 1.85
N ASP A 144 -30.48 -13.68 2.67
CA ASP A 144 -30.01 -14.98 2.20
C ASP A 144 -31.10 -15.70 1.40
N ARG A 145 -32.35 -15.67 1.88
CA ARG A 145 -33.48 -16.25 1.16
C ARG A 145 -33.67 -15.61 -0.21
N ILE A 146 -33.77 -14.28 -0.25
CA ILE A 146 -33.92 -13.51 -1.50
C ILE A 146 -32.73 -13.77 -2.44
N PHE A 147 -31.50 -13.81 -1.90
CA PHE A 147 -30.31 -14.08 -2.68
C PHE A 147 -30.38 -15.45 -3.36
N HIS A 148 -30.77 -16.50 -2.65
CA HIS A 148 -30.89 -17.83 -3.22
C HIS A 148 -31.99 -17.92 -4.29
N GLU A 149 -33.13 -17.26 -4.05
CA GLU A 149 -34.23 -17.17 -5.02
C GLU A 149 -33.77 -16.48 -6.32
N GLU A 150 -33.08 -15.35 -6.19
CA GLU A 150 -32.74 -14.52 -7.34
C GLU A 150 -31.41 -14.85 -8.02
N LYS A 151 -30.52 -15.59 -7.36
CA LYS A 151 -29.25 -16.06 -7.96
C LYS A 151 -29.49 -16.75 -9.29
N SER A 152 -30.50 -17.61 -9.37
CA SER A 152 -30.84 -18.35 -10.61
C SER A 152 -31.32 -17.44 -11.74
N ARG A 153 -31.97 -16.31 -11.43
CA ARG A 153 -32.42 -15.33 -12.41
C ARG A 153 -31.26 -14.44 -12.84
N ALA A 154 -30.41 -14.04 -11.88
CA ALA A 154 -29.20 -13.28 -12.12
C ALA A 154 -28.21 -14.02 -13.04
N THR A 155 -27.96 -15.32 -12.82
CA THR A 155 -27.07 -16.11 -13.69
C THR A 155 -27.55 -16.12 -15.14
N ARG A 156 -28.86 -16.31 -15.36
CA ARG A 156 -29.44 -16.31 -16.72
C ARG A 156 -29.37 -14.94 -17.40
N ALA A 157 -29.65 -13.87 -16.66
CA ALA A 157 -29.52 -12.51 -17.18
C ALA A 157 -28.06 -12.16 -17.51
N PHE A 158 -27.12 -12.60 -16.68
CA PHE A 158 -25.69 -12.40 -16.90
C PHE A 158 -25.17 -13.14 -18.13
N GLU A 159 -25.58 -14.41 -18.31
CA GLU A 159 -25.23 -15.19 -19.51
C GLU A 159 -25.74 -14.53 -20.80
N ALA A 160 -26.94 -13.93 -20.76
CA ALA A 160 -27.52 -13.22 -21.90
C ALA A 160 -26.78 -11.91 -22.24
N ALA A 161 -26.16 -11.26 -21.26
CA ALA A 161 -25.45 -9.98 -21.43
C ALA A 161 -23.92 -10.13 -21.49
N ARG A 162 -23.40 -11.36 -21.44
CA ARG A 162 -21.97 -11.67 -21.24
C ARG A 162 -21.03 -10.95 -22.21
N SER A 163 -21.37 -10.90 -23.50
CA SER A 163 -20.51 -10.31 -24.54
C SER A 163 -20.33 -8.79 -24.38
N GLU A 164 -21.34 -8.11 -23.84
CA GLU A 164 -21.31 -6.66 -23.62
C GLU A 164 -20.56 -6.32 -22.32
N PHE A 165 -20.67 -7.19 -21.32
CA PHE A 165 -19.97 -7.05 -20.04
C PHE A 165 -18.50 -7.43 -20.09
N GLU A 166 -18.08 -8.44 -20.87
CA GLU A 166 -16.66 -8.86 -20.93
C GLU A 166 -15.73 -7.71 -21.36
N THR A 167 -16.19 -6.87 -22.30
CA THR A 167 -15.39 -5.72 -22.79
C THR A 167 -15.28 -4.62 -21.74
N ALA A 168 -16.40 -4.21 -21.13
CA ALA A 168 -16.40 -3.18 -20.08
C ALA A 168 -15.69 -3.64 -18.79
N ALA A 169 -15.77 -4.94 -18.48
CA ALA A 169 -15.12 -5.52 -17.32
C ALA A 169 -13.59 -5.55 -17.48
N HIS A 170 -13.08 -5.85 -18.67
CA HIS A 170 -11.64 -5.91 -18.94
C HIS A 170 -10.96 -4.55 -18.67
N ASP A 171 -11.51 -3.47 -19.20
CA ASP A 171 -10.97 -2.11 -19.04
C ASP A 171 -11.00 -1.64 -17.57
N ALA A 172 -12.08 -1.95 -16.85
CA ALA A 172 -12.22 -1.59 -15.44
C ALA A 172 -11.32 -2.43 -14.52
N THR A 173 -11.13 -3.72 -14.84
CA THR A 173 -10.30 -4.63 -14.02
C THR A 173 -8.81 -4.41 -14.21
N GLU A 174 -8.35 -4.01 -15.39
CA GLU A 174 -6.93 -3.73 -15.63
C GLU A 174 -6.48 -2.48 -14.85
N ALA A 175 -7.29 -1.41 -14.88
CA ALA A 175 -7.04 -0.18 -14.14
C ALA A 175 -7.15 -0.38 -12.61
N ALA A 176 -8.17 -1.10 -12.13
CA ALA A 176 -8.35 -1.35 -10.70
C ALA A 176 -7.35 -2.39 -10.14
N GLY A 177 -7.02 -3.41 -10.94
CA GLY A 177 -6.17 -4.53 -10.53
C GLY A 177 -4.71 -4.13 -10.29
N ALA A 178 -4.17 -3.22 -11.09
CA ALA A 178 -2.82 -2.68 -10.90
C ALA A 178 -2.73 -1.85 -9.60
N ALA A 179 -3.68 -0.95 -9.37
CA ALA A 179 -3.73 -0.11 -8.17
C ALA A 179 -3.95 -0.92 -6.88
N LEU A 180 -4.81 -1.95 -6.91
CA LEU A 180 -5.03 -2.84 -5.77
C LEU A 180 -3.80 -3.69 -5.45
N LYS A 181 -3.10 -4.22 -6.46
CA LYS A 181 -1.90 -5.04 -6.24
C LYS A 181 -0.78 -4.24 -5.60
N ASP A 182 -0.56 -3.01 -6.04
CA ASP A 182 0.48 -2.14 -5.47
C ASP A 182 0.16 -1.73 -4.03
N ALA A 183 -1.11 -1.44 -3.74
CA ALA A 183 -1.56 -1.13 -2.38
C ALA A 183 -1.44 -2.35 -1.45
N ALA A 184 -1.79 -3.56 -1.93
CA ALA A 184 -1.68 -4.80 -1.18
C ALA A 184 -0.21 -5.17 -0.90
N ALA A 185 0.66 -5.05 -1.90
CA ALA A 185 2.09 -5.33 -1.76
C ALA A 185 2.76 -4.37 -0.76
N GLN A 186 2.41 -3.08 -0.79
CA GLN A 186 2.91 -2.11 0.19
C GLN A 186 2.38 -2.36 1.60
N ALA A 187 1.12 -2.78 1.75
CA ALA A 187 0.56 -3.14 3.04
C ALA A 187 1.25 -4.38 3.63
N GLU A 188 1.50 -5.40 2.82
CA GLU A 188 2.19 -6.63 3.26
C GLU A 188 3.65 -6.35 3.64
N SER A 189 4.38 -5.58 2.83
CA SER A 189 5.76 -5.17 3.12
C SER A 189 5.86 -4.41 4.45
N LYS A 190 5.00 -3.41 4.66
CA LYS A 190 4.99 -2.62 5.91
C LYS A 190 4.55 -3.45 7.13
N ALA A 191 3.67 -4.42 6.93
CA ALA A 191 3.27 -5.34 7.99
C ALA A 191 4.42 -6.28 8.40
N ARG A 192 5.19 -6.80 7.43
CA ARG A 192 6.37 -7.63 7.68
C ARG A 192 7.48 -6.86 8.38
N GLU A 193 7.80 -5.64 7.93
CA GLU A 193 8.81 -4.80 8.60
C GLU A 193 8.42 -4.45 10.05
N ALA A 194 7.14 -4.16 10.31
CA ALA A 194 6.67 -3.89 11.66
C ALA A 194 6.76 -5.14 12.55
N ALA A 195 6.48 -6.33 12.00
CA ALA A 195 6.59 -7.61 12.71
C ALA A 195 8.05 -7.96 13.03
N ASP A 196 8.97 -7.79 12.06
CA ASP A 196 10.39 -8.06 12.25
C ASP A 196 11.01 -7.10 13.26
N THR A 197 10.63 -5.82 13.23
CA THR A 197 11.09 -4.81 14.20
C THR A 197 10.59 -5.13 15.62
N ALA A 198 9.37 -5.64 15.75
CA ALA A 198 8.82 -6.07 17.03
C ALA A 198 9.52 -7.34 17.56
N ALA A 199 9.83 -8.29 16.68
CA ALA A 199 10.55 -9.51 17.01
C ALA A 199 12.02 -9.25 17.41
N GLU A 200 12.71 -8.32 16.73
CA GLU A 200 14.06 -7.84 17.07
C GLU A 200 14.09 -7.21 18.46
N LYS A 201 13.14 -6.33 18.77
CA LYS A 201 13.04 -5.67 20.08
C LYS A 201 12.72 -6.66 21.20
N ALA A 202 11.84 -7.63 20.95
CA ALA A 202 11.52 -8.68 21.91
C ALA A 202 12.73 -9.59 22.20
N ARG A 203 13.52 -9.94 21.17
CA ARG A 203 14.76 -10.72 21.33
C ARG A 203 15.85 -9.96 22.08
N LYS A 204 16.00 -8.65 21.84
CA LYS A 204 16.95 -7.81 22.60
C LYS A 204 16.56 -7.68 24.07
N ALA A 205 15.27 -7.56 24.37
CA ALA A 205 14.79 -7.48 25.75
C ALA A 205 14.86 -8.82 26.52
N ALA A 206 14.97 -9.95 25.82
CA ALA A 206 15.12 -11.27 26.44
C ALA A 206 16.58 -11.64 26.75
N ASN A 207 17.54 -10.91 26.18
CA ASN A 207 18.99 -11.12 26.37
C ASN A 207 19.66 -10.05 27.24
N THR A 208 18.87 -9.19 27.89
CA THR A 208 19.27 -8.18 28.89
C THR A 208 18.57 -8.46 30.19
#